data_AF-A0A6B0XSH4-F1
#
_entry.id   AF-A0A6B0XSH4-F1
#
_cell.length_a   1.000
_cell.length_b   1.000
_cell.length_c   1.000
_cell.angle_alpha   90.00
_cell.angle_beta   90.00
_cell.angle_gamma   90.00
#
_symmetry.space_group_name_H-M   'P 1'
#
loop_
_entity.id
_entity.type
_entity.pdbx_description
1 polymer ?
#
loop_
_entity_poly.entity_id
_entity_poly.type
_entity_poly.pdbx_seq_one_letter_code
_entity_poly.pdbx_strand_id
1 'polypeptide(L)'
;MTPMVLKPLNVPIRRPALATVVAATLACGDSGTGPAPSPDPEPEPPPPTASATATYRVAFEATWSASTHPTNFPGGAHFSPLIGAVHNAGVTFWARDGTATPGIESMAETGGTSTLTAEIQAEIPGDALAVVNGSGIRSPWGTTIQAVALREHFPLVTHVTWNPPRPDWCVGVTGLSL
;
A
#
# COMPACT_ATOMS: atom_id res chain seq x y z
N MET A 1 -26.18 -14.31 -28.96
CA MET A 1 -24.79 -13.97 -29.37
C MET A 1 -24.77 -12.52 -29.77
N THR A 2 -24.24 -11.68 -28.89
CA THR A 2 -23.77 -10.33 -29.23
C THR A 2 -22.40 -10.25 -28.57
N PRO A 3 -21.28 -10.23 -29.33
CA PRO A 3 -19.98 -10.04 -28.71
C PRO A 3 -19.95 -8.63 -28.13
N MET A 4 -19.85 -8.54 -26.80
CA MET A 4 -19.61 -7.29 -26.11
C MET A 4 -18.20 -6.86 -26.47
N VAL A 5 -18.09 -5.88 -27.37
CA VAL A 5 -16.83 -5.24 -27.73
C VAL A 5 -16.37 -4.46 -26.50
N LEU A 6 -15.42 -5.01 -25.77
CA LEU A 6 -14.68 -4.28 -24.74
C LEU A 6 -14.01 -3.09 -25.42
N LYS A 7 -14.43 -1.88 -25.06
CA LYS A 7 -13.67 -0.67 -25.39
C LYS A 7 -12.27 -0.84 -24.80
N PRO A 8 -11.20 -0.49 -25.53
CA PRO A 8 -9.86 -0.48 -24.95
C PRO A 8 -9.84 0.57 -23.82
N LEU A 9 -9.97 0.13 -22.57
CA LEU A 9 -9.81 0.97 -21.38
C LEU A 9 -8.33 1.23 -21.17
N ASN A 10 -7.78 2.10 -22.01
CA ASN A 10 -6.49 2.73 -21.80
C ASN A 10 -6.72 4.03 -21.01
N VAL A 11 -7.34 3.92 -19.83
CA VAL A 11 -7.67 5.08 -18.98
C VAL A 11 -6.45 5.42 -18.11
N PRO A 12 -5.72 6.51 -18.39
CA PRO A 12 -4.60 6.91 -17.54
C PRO A 12 -5.13 7.38 -16.19
N ILE A 13 -4.45 7.01 -15.10
CA ILE A 13 -4.74 7.50 -13.74
C ILE A 13 -4.51 9.03 -13.72
N ARG A 14 -5.59 9.82 -13.71
CA ARG A 14 -5.55 11.29 -13.76
C ARG A 14 -5.51 11.91 -12.35
N ARG A 15 -4.95 13.14 -12.32
CA ARG A 15 -4.51 13.97 -11.17
C ARG A 15 -5.25 13.73 -9.82
N PRO A 16 -4.51 13.61 -8.69
CA PRO A 16 -5.11 13.36 -7.38
C PRO A 16 -5.72 14.63 -6.75
N ALA A 17 -6.79 14.44 -5.97
CA ALA A 17 -7.17 15.34 -4.88
C ALA A 17 -6.08 15.26 -3.78
N LEU A 18 -5.79 16.38 -3.11
CA LEU A 18 -4.72 16.45 -2.12
C LEU A 18 -5.02 15.54 -0.90
N ALA A 19 -4.21 14.50 -0.71
CA ALA A 19 -4.12 13.73 0.53
C ALA A 19 -2.65 13.47 0.85
N THR A 20 -2.31 13.42 2.13
CA THR A 20 -0.95 13.17 2.60
C THR A 20 -0.90 11.76 3.18
N VAL A 21 0.05 10.96 2.69
CA VAL A 21 0.41 9.68 3.30
C VAL A 21 1.67 9.91 4.13
N VAL A 22 1.61 9.66 5.43
CA VAL A 22 2.75 9.77 6.33
C VAL A 22 3.13 8.37 6.80
N ALA A 23 4.33 7.92 6.46
CA ALA A 23 4.90 6.70 7.04
C ALA A 23 5.76 7.09 8.26
N ALA A 24 5.45 6.54 9.42
CA ALA A 24 6.22 6.73 10.65
C ALA A 24 6.95 5.41 11.00
N THR A 25 8.26 5.50 11.25
CA THR A 25 9.10 4.37 11.64
C THR A 25 8.85 3.97 13.09
N LEU A 26 8.67 2.67 13.35
CA LEU A 26 8.83 2.08 14.67
C LEU A 26 9.99 1.07 14.60
N ALA A 27 11.17 1.48 15.03
CA ALA A 27 12.31 0.58 15.17
C ALA A 27 12.15 -0.25 16.45
N CYS A 28 12.19 -1.58 16.35
CA CYS A 28 12.32 -2.45 17.51
C CYS A 28 13.80 -2.72 17.77
N GLY A 29 14.22 -2.52 19.02
CA GLY A 29 15.58 -2.65 19.51
C GLY A 29 16.05 -4.09 19.65
N ASP A 30 17.37 -4.21 19.54
CA ASP A 30 18.16 -5.42 19.72
C ASP A 30 18.18 -5.82 21.20
N SER A 31 17.60 -6.98 21.54
CA SER A 31 17.65 -7.50 22.92
C SER A 31 18.93 -8.28 23.13
N GLY A 32 20.05 -7.58 23.29
CA GLY A 32 21.28 -8.16 23.81
C GLY A 32 21.09 -8.56 25.29
N THR A 33 21.27 -9.84 25.63
CA THR A 33 21.51 -10.27 27.02
C THR A 33 22.72 -11.20 27.03
N GLY A 34 23.75 -10.80 27.79
CA GLY A 34 25.10 -11.35 27.75
C GLY A 34 25.26 -12.79 28.28
N PRO A 35 26.43 -13.42 28.01
CA PRO A 35 26.60 -14.85 28.19
C PRO A 35 27.01 -15.23 29.63
N ALA A 36 26.57 -16.42 30.06
CA ALA A 36 27.21 -17.17 31.16
C ALA A 36 28.41 -17.96 30.59
N PRO A 37 29.55 -18.07 31.28
CA PRO A 37 30.74 -18.71 30.72
C PRO A 37 30.72 -20.23 30.94
N SER A 38 31.04 -21.02 29.91
CA SER A 38 31.51 -22.42 29.97
C SER A 38 31.97 -22.90 28.57
N PRO A 39 32.74 -24.01 28.50
CA PRO A 39 34.14 -24.09 28.08
C PRO A 39 34.39 -24.06 26.54
N ASP A 40 35.67 -24.03 26.15
CA ASP A 40 36.22 -23.66 24.82
C ASP A 40 35.53 -24.23 23.56
N PRO A 41 35.45 -23.44 22.45
CA PRO A 41 34.55 -23.70 21.33
C PRO A 41 35.16 -24.59 20.23
N GLU A 42 34.37 -25.57 19.77
CA GLU A 42 34.38 -26.05 18.38
C GLU A 42 34.04 -24.86 17.45
N PRO A 43 34.65 -24.70 16.25
CA PRO A 43 34.32 -23.57 15.39
C PRO A 43 32.85 -23.61 14.99
N GLU A 44 32.04 -22.77 15.63
CA GLU A 44 30.62 -22.65 15.30
C GLU A 44 30.46 -22.24 13.84
N PRO A 45 29.50 -22.81 13.11
CA PRO A 45 29.11 -22.30 11.80
C PRO A 45 28.74 -20.82 11.94
N PRO A 46 29.07 -19.96 10.94
CA PRO A 46 28.76 -18.54 11.02
C PRO A 46 27.26 -18.38 11.34
N PRO A 47 26.90 -17.50 12.29
CA PRO A 47 25.51 -17.31 12.67
C PRO A 47 24.70 -16.96 11.41
N PRO A 48 23.47 -17.48 11.27
CA PRO A 48 22.62 -17.09 10.15
C PRO A 48 22.48 -15.57 10.19
N THR A 49 22.84 -14.89 9.11
CA THR A 49 22.68 -13.44 9.00
C THR A 49 21.22 -13.13 9.20
N ALA A 50 20.84 -12.58 10.35
CA ALA A 50 19.47 -12.16 10.60
C ALA A 50 19.15 -11.04 9.60
N SER A 51 18.26 -11.31 8.63
CA SER A 51 17.84 -10.30 7.67
C SER A 51 17.20 -9.13 8.41
N ALA A 52 17.68 -7.92 8.16
CA ALA A 52 17.15 -6.73 8.83
C ALA A 52 15.66 -6.57 8.50
N THR A 53 14.87 -6.32 9.55
CA THR A 53 13.42 -6.09 9.46
C THR A 53 13.12 -4.74 10.09
N ALA A 54 12.29 -3.94 9.42
CA ALA A 54 11.84 -2.65 9.93
C ALA A 54 10.31 -2.63 9.93
N THR A 55 9.70 -2.05 10.97
CA THR A 55 8.25 -1.95 11.08
C THR A 55 7.82 -0.49 10.97
N TYR A 56 6.83 -0.23 10.12
CA TYR A 56 6.30 1.10 9.88
C TYR A 56 4.82 1.17 10.27
N ARG A 57 4.37 2.37 10.61
CA ARG A 57 2.95 2.72 10.63
C ARG A 57 2.67 3.59 9.44
N VAL A 58 1.59 3.28 8.71
CA VAL A 58 1.16 4.09 7.57
C VAL A 58 -0.08 4.88 8.01
N ALA A 59 0.06 6.19 8.11
CA ALA A 59 -1.04 7.10 8.37
C ALA A 59 -1.54 7.71 7.05
N PHE A 60 -2.83 7.63 6.83
CA PHE A 60 -3.52 8.30 5.74
C PHE A 60 -4.36 9.43 6.32
N GLU A 61 -4.07 10.66 5.88
CA GLU A 61 -4.78 11.86 6.30
C GLU A 61 -5.45 12.52 5.09
N ALA A 62 -6.78 12.47 5.06
CA ALA A 62 -7.55 13.12 4.02
C ALA A 62 -7.77 14.60 4.33
N THR A 63 -7.23 15.45 3.46
CA THR A 63 -7.41 16.92 3.55
C THR A 63 -8.57 17.44 2.70
N TRP A 64 -9.27 16.55 2.00
CA TRP A 64 -10.37 16.90 1.11
C TRP A 64 -11.63 17.33 1.89
N SER A 65 -11.98 18.61 1.82
CA SER A 65 -13.09 19.18 2.58
C SER A 65 -13.73 20.33 1.80
N ALA A 66 -14.93 20.76 2.22
CA ALA A 66 -15.58 21.95 1.67
C ALA A 66 -14.74 23.24 1.87
N SER A 67 -13.84 23.27 2.85
CA SER A 67 -12.93 24.39 3.07
C SER A 67 -11.76 24.40 2.07
N THR A 68 -11.15 23.23 1.84
CA THR A 68 -9.99 23.10 0.95
C THR A 68 -10.39 23.02 -0.52
N HIS A 69 -11.58 22.50 -0.82
CA HIS A 69 -12.09 22.28 -2.18
C HIS A 69 -13.58 22.67 -2.26
N PRO A 70 -13.92 23.97 -2.18
CA PRO A 70 -15.30 24.44 -2.02
C PRO A 70 -16.20 24.22 -3.23
N THR A 71 -15.64 24.20 -4.44
CA THR A 71 -16.40 24.09 -5.68
C THR A 71 -16.99 22.68 -5.83
N ASN A 72 -18.32 22.59 -5.86
CA ASN A 72 -19.07 21.32 -6.03
C ASN A 72 -18.68 20.23 -5.02
N PHE A 73 -18.34 20.60 -3.79
CA PHE A 73 -17.99 19.63 -2.75
C PHE A 73 -19.19 18.70 -2.46
N PRO A 74 -19.02 17.37 -2.59
CA PRO A 74 -20.13 16.44 -2.42
C PRO A 74 -20.48 16.24 -0.94
N GLY A 75 -21.77 16.07 -0.66
CA GLY A 75 -22.22 15.53 0.62
C GLY A 75 -21.71 14.08 0.79
N GLY A 76 -21.27 13.74 2.00
CA GLY A 76 -20.79 12.38 2.28
C GLY A 76 -19.44 12.02 1.67
N ALA A 77 -18.58 13.02 1.40
CA ALA A 77 -17.21 12.82 0.97
C ALA A 77 -16.48 11.77 1.84
N HIS A 78 -15.91 10.76 1.20
CA HIS A 78 -15.21 9.66 1.84
C HIS A 78 -14.12 9.12 0.93
N PHE A 79 -13.29 8.24 1.48
CA PHE A 79 -12.31 7.45 0.79
C PHE A 79 -12.63 5.98 1.01
N SER A 80 -12.44 5.17 -0.04
CA SER A 80 -12.60 3.72 0.02
C SER A 80 -11.64 3.11 1.05
N PRO A 81 -11.81 1.81 1.39
CA PRO A 81 -10.75 1.07 2.02
C PRO A 81 -9.42 1.25 1.30
N LEU A 82 -8.38 1.27 2.12
CA LEU A 82 -6.99 1.41 1.77
C LEU A 82 -6.45 0.02 1.42
N ILE A 83 -5.84 -0.15 0.25
CA ILE A 83 -5.22 -1.41 -0.19
C ILE A 83 -3.83 -1.16 -0.78
N GLY A 84 -2.93 -2.08 -0.57
CA GLY A 84 -1.55 -1.97 -1.01
C GLY A 84 -0.75 -3.22 -0.72
N ALA A 85 0.55 -3.13 -0.92
CA ALA A 85 1.47 -4.23 -0.72
C ALA A 85 2.82 -3.76 -0.18
N VAL A 86 3.49 -4.64 0.56
CA VAL A 86 4.95 -4.60 0.73
C VAL A 86 5.56 -5.51 -0.32
N HIS A 87 6.48 -4.99 -1.13
CA HIS A 87 6.98 -5.69 -2.31
C HIS A 87 8.42 -5.28 -2.67
N ASN A 88 8.95 -5.91 -3.71
CA ASN A 88 10.26 -5.60 -4.28
C ASN A 88 10.09 -4.98 -5.69
N ALA A 89 11.19 -4.71 -6.39
CA ALA A 89 11.17 -4.08 -7.72
C ALA A 89 10.72 -5.00 -8.88
N GLY A 90 10.49 -6.29 -8.63
CA GLY A 90 10.00 -7.25 -9.63
C GLY A 90 8.53 -7.05 -9.99
N VAL A 91 7.75 -6.38 -9.14
CA VAL A 91 6.34 -6.07 -9.39
C VAL A 91 6.02 -4.59 -9.26
N THR A 92 5.12 -4.11 -10.13
CA THR A 92 4.50 -2.78 -10.04
C THR A 92 2.99 -2.94 -10.12
N PHE A 93 2.28 -2.68 -9.02
CA PHE A 93 0.82 -2.85 -8.97
C PHE A 93 0.05 -1.74 -9.70
N TRP A 94 0.58 -0.52 -9.69
CA TRP A 94 0.06 0.57 -10.52
C TRP A 94 1.13 1.64 -10.71
N ALA A 95 1.02 2.37 -11.81
CA ALA A 95 1.87 3.52 -12.09
C ALA A 95 1.02 4.62 -12.73
N ARG A 96 1.42 5.88 -12.52
CA ARG A 96 0.84 6.99 -13.27
C ARG A 96 1.04 6.74 -14.76
N ASP A 97 0.00 6.99 -15.55
CA ASP A 97 -0.04 6.77 -17.00
C ASP A 97 0.19 5.31 -17.44
N GLY A 98 0.25 4.35 -16.50
CA GLY A 98 0.28 2.92 -16.78
C GLY A 98 -1.11 2.36 -17.06
N THR A 99 -1.14 1.14 -17.61
CA THR A 99 -2.39 0.39 -17.81
C THR A 99 -2.86 -0.18 -16.47
N ALA A 100 -4.12 0.09 -16.12
CA ALA A 100 -4.72 -0.47 -14.92
C ALA A 100 -4.95 -1.98 -15.06
N THR A 101 -4.62 -2.75 -14.02
CA THR A 101 -5.07 -4.13 -13.87
C THR A 101 -6.57 -4.15 -13.56
N PRO A 102 -7.27 -5.29 -13.73
CA PRO A 102 -8.66 -5.43 -13.29
C PRO A 102 -8.87 -5.06 -11.81
N GLY A 103 -7.89 -5.33 -10.95
CA GLY A 103 -7.90 -4.92 -9.55
C GLY A 103 -7.84 -3.41 -9.35
N ILE A 104 -6.96 -2.72 -10.08
CA ILE A 104 -6.85 -1.26 -10.03
C ILE A 104 -8.07 -0.58 -10.65
N GLU A 105 -8.60 -1.11 -11.75
CA GLU A 105 -9.84 -0.64 -12.37
C GLU A 105 -11.01 -0.76 -11.38
N SER A 106 -11.23 -1.94 -10.79
CA SER A 106 -12.29 -2.15 -9.81
C SER A 106 -12.16 -1.23 -8.59
N MET A 107 -10.94 -1.03 -8.08
CA MET A 107 -10.67 -0.05 -7.04
C MET A 107 -11.04 1.37 -7.48
N ALA A 108 -10.59 1.80 -8.66
CA ALA A 108 -10.76 3.16 -9.14
C ALA A 108 -12.20 3.52 -9.55
N GLU A 109 -13.02 2.52 -9.90
CA GLU A 109 -14.41 2.71 -10.27
C GLU A 109 -15.39 2.54 -9.11
N THR A 110 -15.08 1.65 -8.17
CA THR A 110 -16.06 1.21 -7.15
C THR A 110 -15.53 1.25 -5.72
N GLY A 111 -14.23 1.44 -5.51
CA GLY A 111 -13.58 1.27 -4.21
C GLY A 111 -13.42 -0.19 -3.78
N GLY A 112 -13.71 -1.15 -4.67
CA GLY A 112 -13.59 -2.58 -4.41
C GLY A 112 -12.13 -3.02 -4.29
N THR A 113 -11.78 -3.73 -3.22
CA THR A 113 -10.39 -4.17 -2.95
C THR A 113 -10.15 -5.66 -3.22
N SER A 114 -11.19 -6.46 -3.44
CA SER A 114 -11.09 -7.92 -3.51
C SER A 114 -10.22 -8.40 -4.68
N THR A 115 -10.43 -7.84 -5.86
CA THR A 115 -9.67 -8.21 -7.07
C THR A 115 -8.21 -7.83 -6.93
N LEU A 116 -7.90 -6.61 -6.47
CA LEU A 116 -6.52 -6.18 -6.23
C LEU A 116 -5.85 -6.97 -5.09
N THR A 117 -6.60 -7.36 -4.07
CA THR A 117 -6.09 -8.28 -3.03
C THR A 117 -5.67 -9.61 -3.63
N ALA A 118 -6.46 -10.18 -4.54
CA ALA A 118 -6.12 -11.43 -5.21
C ALA A 118 -4.88 -11.28 -6.11
N GLU A 119 -4.75 -10.16 -6.82
CA GLU A 119 -3.55 -9.85 -7.62
C GLU A 119 -2.30 -9.76 -6.75
N ILE A 120 -2.36 -9.07 -5.60
CA ILE A 120 -1.22 -8.99 -4.66
C ILE A 120 -0.88 -10.37 -4.08
N GLN A 121 -1.89 -11.16 -3.71
CA GLN A 121 -1.67 -12.51 -3.18
C GLN A 121 -1.04 -13.45 -4.19
N ALA A 122 -1.29 -13.27 -5.49
CA ALA A 122 -0.65 -14.06 -6.54
C ALA A 122 0.86 -13.82 -6.65
N GLU A 123 1.34 -12.67 -6.16
CA GLU A 123 2.77 -12.31 -6.10
C GLU A 123 3.45 -12.81 -4.81
N ILE A 124 2.73 -13.56 -3.96
CA ILE A 124 3.21 -14.11 -2.69
C ILE A 124 3.23 -15.66 -2.74
N PRO A 125 4.38 -16.34 -2.51
CA PRO A 125 5.72 -15.78 -2.40
C PRO A 125 6.31 -15.47 -3.79
N GLY A 126 7.09 -14.41 -3.87
CA GLY A 126 7.67 -13.95 -5.13
C GLY A 126 8.13 -12.52 -4.97
N ASP A 127 7.48 -11.61 -5.70
CA ASP A 127 7.81 -10.20 -5.68
C ASP A 127 7.06 -9.37 -4.64
N ALA A 128 6.10 -9.99 -3.93
CA ALA A 128 5.42 -9.39 -2.78
C ALA A 128 5.66 -10.16 -1.46
N LEU A 129 5.62 -9.41 -0.36
CA LEU A 129 5.75 -9.93 1.00
C LEU A 129 4.40 -10.00 1.72
N ALA A 130 3.56 -8.97 1.58
CA ALA A 130 2.31 -8.87 2.33
C ALA A 130 1.31 -7.93 1.66
N VAL A 131 0.02 -8.22 1.86
CA VAL A 131 -1.07 -7.27 1.59
C VAL A 131 -1.16 -6.27 2.74
N VAL A 132 -1.29 -4.98 2.39
CA VAL A 132 -1.47 -3.87 3.32
C VAL A 132 -2.90 -3.33 3.19
N ASN A 133 -3.72 -3.53 4.22
CA ASN A 133 -5.12 -3.11 4.24
C ASN A 133 -5.40 -2.07 5.32
N GLY A 134 -6.23 -1.08 5.00
CA GLY A 134 -6.75 -0.09 5.93
C GLY A 134 -8.24 0.16 5.73
N SER A 135 -8.92 0.60 6.78
CA SER A 135 -10.34 0.93 6.71
C SER A 135 -10.60 2.17 5.84
N GLY A 136 -11.77 2.23 5.19
CA GLY A 136 -12.22 3.45 4.54
C GLY A 136 -12.54 4.54 5.55
N ILE A 137 -12.50 5.80 5.12
CA ILE A 137 -12.69 6.95 6.02
C ILE A 137 -13.65 7.99 5.44
N ARG A 138 -14.34 8.73 6.31
CA ARG A 138 -15.01 9.97 5.90
C ARG A 138 -13.97 11.07 5.68
N SER A 139 -14.32 12.08 4.90
CA SER A 139 -13.45 13.23 4.65
C SER A 139 -14.05 14.53 5.22
N PRO A 140 -13.25 15.40 5.85
CA PRO A 140 -11.82 15.25 6.17
C PRO A 140 -11.59 14.50 7.49
N TRP A 141 -10.90 13.36 7.45
CA TRP A 141 -10.45 12.59 8.63
C TRP A 141 -9.21 11.77 8.24
N GLY A 142 -8.71 10.93 9.13
CA GLY A 142 -7.60 10.02 8.85
C GLY A 142 -7.80 8.63 9.40
N THR A 143 -6.99 7.69 8.92
CA THR A 143 -6.85 6.35 9.49
C THR A 143 -5.38 5.96 9.54
N THR A 144 -5.05 4.98 10.36
CA THR A 144 -3.68 4.47 10.48
C THR A 144 -3.69 2.96 10.33
N ILE A 145 -2.92 2.48 9.36
CA ILE A 145 -2.59 1.08 9.21
C ILE A 145 -1.42 0.79 10.14
N GLN A 146 -1.65 -0.12 11.08
CA GLN A 146 -0.67 -0.49 12.10
C GLN A 146 0.29 -1.55 11.56
N ALA A 147 1.57 -1.39 11.86
CA ALA A 147 2.62 -2.42 11.74
C ALA A 147 2.77 -3.06 10.34
N VAL A 148 3.20 -2.27 9.36
CA VAL A 148 3.69 -2.75 8.07
C VAL A 148 5.14 -3.17 8.21
N ALA A 149 5.41 -4.48 8.13
CA ALA A 149 6.76 -5.04 8.26
C ALA A 149 7.45 -5.10 6.88
N LEU A 150 8.62 -4.46 6.79
CA LEU A 150 9.51 -4.49 5.64
C LEU A 150 10.73 -5.36 5.94
N ARG A 151 11.29 -5.95 4.89
CA ARG A 151 12.54 -6.71 4.92
C ARG A 151 13.50 -6.13 3.89
N GLU A 152 14.80 -6.35 4.05
CA GLU A 152 15.81 -5.89 3.07
C GLU A 152 15.47 -6.22 1.62
N HIS A 153 14.93 -7.41 1.35
CA HIS A 153 14.55 -7.84 0.01
C HIS A 153 13.17 -7.36 -0.45
N PHE A 154 12.39 -6.72 0.42
CA PHE A 154 11.07 -6.15 0.11
C PHE A 154 10.96 -4.72 0.69
N PRO A 155 11.74 -3.76 0.17
CA PRO A 155 11.83 -2.41 0.73
C PRO A 155 10.72 -1.47 0.24
N LEU A 156 9.87 -1.91 -0.69
CA LEU A 156 8.91 -1.03 -1.35
C LEU A 156 7.51 -1.17 -0.74
N VAL A 157 6.84 -0.04 -0.59
CA VAL A 157 5.41 0.03 -0.23
C VAL A 157 4.62 0.71 -1.34
N THR A 158 3.55 0.05 -1.77
CA THR A 158 2.54 0.62 -2.66
C THR A 158 1.21 0.66 -1.92
N HIS A 159 0.43 1.71 -2.14
CA HIS A 159 -0.87 1.90 -1.54
C HIS A 159 -1.80 2.74 -2.42
N VAL A 160 -3.09 2.45 -2.43
CA VAL A 160 -4.10 3.18 -3.21
C VAL A 160 -5.45 3.21 -2.49
N THR A 161 -6.18 4.31 -2.65
CA THR A 161 -7.56 4.48 -2.21
C THR A 161 -8.33 5.33 -3.23
N TRP A 162 -9.62 5.08 -3.34
CA TRP A 162 -10.53 5.75 -4.25
C TRP A 162 -11.36 6.83 -3.56
N ASN A 163 -11.68 7.88 -4.32
CA ASN A 163 -12.50 9.01 -3.94
C ASN A 163 -13.75 9.10 -4.84
N PRO A 164 -14.97 8.77 -4.34
CA PRO A 164 -16.22 9.07 -5.04
C PRO A 164 -16.54 10.58 -5.00
N PRO A 165 -17.33 11.13 -5.94
CA PRO A 165 -18.17 10.44 -6.93
C PRO A 165 -17.56 10.39 -8.34
N ARG A 166 -16.26 10.65 -8.50
CA ARG A 166 -15.64 10.69 -9.82
C ARG A 166 -15.16 9.29 -10.22
N PRO A 167 -15.54 8.80 -11.41
CA PRO A 167 -14.92 7.61 -11.98
C PRO A 167 -13.41 7.83 -12.10
N ASP A 168 -12.63 6.83 -11.70
CA ASP A 168 -11.19 6.69 -11.95
C ASP A 168 -10.25 7.62 -11.17
N TRP A 169 -10.73 8.26 -10.11
CA TRP A 169 -9.91 9.16 -9.29
C TRP A 169 -9.38 8.44 -8.04
N CYS A 170 -8.12 8.04 -8.12
CA CYS A 170 -7.40 7.41 -7.01
C CYS A 170 -6.31 8.31 -6.45
N VAL A 171 -6.03 8.11 -5.16
CA VAL A 171 -4.88 8.70 -4.47
C VAL A 171 -4.07 7.59 -3.84
N GLY A 172 -2.74 7.70 -3.88
CA GLY A 172 -1.88 6.65 -3.38
C GLY A 172 -0.39 6.93 -3.57
N VAL A 173 0.42 5.99 -3.09
CA VAL A 173 1.86 5.92 -3.32
C VAL A 173 2.17 4.64 -4.09
N THR A 174 3.15 4.67 -4.99
CA THR A 174 3.59 3.48 -5.71
C THR A 174 5.10 3.35 -5.61
N GLY A 175 5.58 2.16 -5.26
CA GLY A 175 7.00 1.82 -5.15
C GLY A 175 7.79 2.69 -4.17
N LEU A 176 7.19 3.13 -3.06
CA LEU A 176 7.89 3.96 -2.07
C LEU A 176 8.94 3.11 -1.33
N SER A 177 10.22 3.40 -1.56
CA SER A 177 11.31 2.79 -0.81
C SER A 177 11.38 3.39 0.60
N LEU A 178 11.41 2.53 1.61
CA LEU A 178 11.48 2.91 3.04
C LEU A 178 12.65 2.24 3.76
#